data_AF-A0A381N4A8-F1
#
_entry.id   AF-A0A381N4A8-F1
#
_cell.length_a   1.000
_cell.length_b   1.000
_cell.length_c   1.000
_cell.angle_alpha   90.00
_cell.angle_beta   90.00
_cell.angle_gamma   90.00
#
_symmetry.space_group_name_H-M   'P 1'
#
loop_
_entity.id
_entity.type
_entity.pdbx_description
1 polymer ?
#
loop_
_entity_poly.entity_id
_entity_poly.type
_entity_poly.pdbx_seq_one_letter_code
_entity_poly.pdbx_strand_id
1 'polypeptide(L)'
;MQGISRRVFLKSAGILSFMVLPGAGRIQARPFFLDEPQDYTGRICYNENPLGPSPLALQALRDEAALAHRYPDWLNKNVESAVADHLGLDAEQVCVGAGATEMIQKVADAFVGPGDEVILAQPSYNQIATEAIANGGAAVYVPVDENHIIDLTAILAAITDNTKLIFLVNPNNPLGKFIHKDDMASFMDQIPEGIAVCVDEAYNEYVENEDYESSIPYISEGFPVIVVRTFSKVFGLAGARIGYTLASADITEQIEDVQLRATVSRPAHAAAISALNDSEHVNATLNLNAASKTMLYNGFTNLGLEYIPSETNFMMVDCGVEAEPVVEALAELGFNVRTGWDMPQHIRVSTGLLGEMEGFLAALGTVMGTTSTPLGTPPAAPGIKSVYPNPFNQECRIHITTRRMEKVSLVIYDAQGRRVRTLVNKKLNPGAHNFSWDGKNTLGQAVVSGVYMLNMIQGEFASTRSIQLLK
;
A
#
# COMPACT_ATOMS: atom_id res chain seq x y z
N MET A 1 -6.69 64.88 -26.83
CA MET A 1 -5.81 64.22 -25.84
C MET A 1 -6.57 63.01 -25.31
N GLN A 2 -6.57 61.95 -26.12
CA GLN A 2 -5.78 60.72 -25.94
C GLN A 2 -6.26 59.90 -24.72
N GLY A 3 -7.17 58.98 -25.05
CA GLY A 3 -7.74 58.01 -24.14
C GLY A 3 -6.78 56.88 -23.81
N ILE A 4 -6.92 56.38 -22.60
CA ILE A 4 -6.15 55.29 -22.03
C ILE A 4 -6.49 54.00 -22.78
N SER A 5 -5.48 53.29 -23.29
CA SER A 5 -5.66 52.08 -24.10
C SER A 5 -6.24 50.91 -23.28
N ARG A 6 -7.01 50.03 -23.94
CA ARG A 6 -7.59 48.80 -23.37
C ARG A 6 -6.55 47.81 -22.77
N ARG A 7 -5.24 48.01 -23.02
CA ARG A 7 -4.15 47.23 -22.37
C ARG A 7 -3.75 47.75 -20.97
N VAL A 8 -4.31 48.88 -20.53
CA VAL A 8 -4.07 49.43 -19.18
C VAL A 8 -5.28 49.24 -18.24
N PHE A 9 -6.49 49.06 -18.78
CA PHE A 9 -7.70 48.82 -17.97
C PHE A 9 -7.90 47.33 -17.56
N LEU A 10 -7.25 46.38 -18.25
CA LEU A 10 -7.30 44.95 -17.91
C LEU A 10 -6.23 44.51 -16.89
N LYS A 11 -5.57 45.46 -16.21
CA LYS A 11 -4.67 45.18 -15.07
C LYS A 11 -5.20 45.68 -13.72
N SER A 12 -6.42 46.23 -13.66
CA SER A 12 -6.96 46.87 -12.46
C SER A 12 -8.40 46.49 -12.08
N ALA A 13 -9.01 45.50 -12.72
CA ALA A 13 -10.32 44.99 -12.31
C ALA A 13 -10.41 43.47 -12.48
N GLY A 14 -10.03 42.76 -11.41
CA GLY A 14 -10.16 41.31 -11.32
C GLY A 14 -9.27 40.68 -10.29
N ILE A 15 -9.36 41.13 -9.02
CA ILE A 15 -9.11 40.34 -7.79
C ILE A 15 -9.78 41.12 -6.64
N LEU A 16 -11.03 40.75 -6.38
CA LEU A 16 -11.69 40.75 -5.08
C LEU A 16 -12.66 39.58 -5.19
N SER A 17 -12.21 38.37 -4.89
CA SER A 17 -12.47 37.78 -3.59
C SER A 17 -11.52 36.60 -3.37
N PHE A 18 -10.60 36.73 -2.42
CA PHE A 18 -10.26 35.70 -1.43
C PHE A 18 -9.38 36.39 -0.40
N MET A 19 -9.89 36.47 0.83
CA MET A 19 -9.19 37.02 1.99
C MET A 19 -7.83 36.32 2.17
N VAL A 20 -6.76 37.11 2.19
CA VAL A 20 -5.45 36.70 2.69
C VAL A 20 -5.41 37.00 4.19
N LEU A 21 -5.45 35.95 5.00
CA LEU A 21 -4.94 35.98 6.38
C LEU A 21 -3.46 35.53 6.32
N PRO A 22 -2.52 36.26 6.96
CA PRO A 22 -1.14 35.83 7.06
C PRO A 22 -1.02 34.85 8.25
N GLY A 23 -0.91 33.57 7.95
CA GLY A 23 -0.76 32.49 8.92
C GLY A 23 0.00 31.32 8.31
N ALA A 24 1.10 30.95 8.97
CA ALA A 24 2.09 30.00 8.51
C ALA A 24 1.53 28.63 8.10
N GLY A 25 2.03 28.13 6.96
CA GLY A 25 2.33 26.71 6.76
C GLY A 25 1.16 25.74 6.83
N ARG A 26 0.35 25.72 5.77
CA ARG A 26 -0.54 24.61 5.43
C ARG A 26 0.24 23.30 5.24
N ILE A 27 -0.35 22.23 5.79
CA ILE A 27 -0.35 20.85 5.25
C ILE A 27 1.01 20.16 5.21
N GLN A 28 1.31 19.35 6.23
CA GLN A 28 2.29 18.28 6.10
C GLN A 28 1.64 17.11 5.33
N ALA A 29 1.40 17.34 4.04
CA ALA A 29 1.35 16.22 3.11
C ALA A 29 2.78 15.67 3.11
N ARG A 30 2.99 14.46 3.63
CA ARG A 30 4.22 13.74 3.32
C ARG A 30 4.16 13.44 1.82
N PRO A 31 4.96 14.11 0.99
CA PRO A 31 4.93 13.81 -0.42
C PRO A 31 5.71 12.50 -0.60
N PHE A 32 5.23 11.67 -1.52
CA PHE A 32 6.05 10.70 -2.24
C PHE A 32 7.17 11.46 -2.98
N PHE A 33 8.20 11.90 -2.26
CA PHE A 33 9.46 12.33 -2.88
C PHE A 33 10.46 11.19 -2.72
N LEU A 34 10.68 10.47 -3.80
CA LEU A 34 11.98 9.86 -4.09
C LEU A 34 12.87 11.05 -4.52
N ASP A 35 13.57 11.69 -3.59
CA ASP A 35 14.46 12.79 -3.97
C ASP A 35 15.71 12.21 -4.64
N GLU A 36 16.20 11.05 -4.19
CA GLU A 36 17.19 10.21 -4.87
C GLU A 36 16.90 8.70 -4.63
N PRO A 37 17.10 7.79 -5.60
CA PRO A 37 17.01 6.32 -5.37
C PRO A 37 17.92 5.78 -4.25
N GLN A 38 18.81 6.62 -3.71
CA GLN A 38 19.76 6.33 -2.64
C GLN A 38 19.24 6.70 -1.23
N ASP A 39 18.02 7.24 -1.11
CA ASP A 39 17.44 7.64 0.19
C ASP A 39 17.10 6.45 1.11
N TYR A 40 17.17 5.24 0.57
CA TYR A 40 17.05 3.99 1.30
C TYR A 40 18.09 2.99 0.79
N THR A 41 18.55 2.11 1.67
CA THR A 41 19.40 0.97 1.32
C THR A 41 18.57 -0.14 0.69
N GLY A 42 17.30 -0.31 1.10
CA GLY A 42 16.37 -1.23 0.48
C GLY A 42 14.91 -0.79 0.64
N ARG A 43 14.20 -0.58 -0.48
CA ARG A 43 12.76 -0.30 -0.49
C ARG A 43 12.00 -1.58 -0.80
N ILE A 44 11.68 -2.31 0.26
CA ILE A 44 11.17 -3.69 0.22
C ILE A 44 9.78 -3.77 0.90
N CYS A 45 8.93 -2.79 0.57
CA CYS A 45 7.64 -2.57 1.22
C CYS A 45 6.41 -2.63 0.29
N TYR A 46 6.58 -2.39 -1.02
CA TYR A 46 5.47 -2.28 -1.99
C TYR A 46 5.39 -3.43 -2.99
N ASN A 47 6.21 -4.47 -2.82
CA ASN A 47 6.28 -5.62 -3.71
C ASN A 47 6.59 -5.20 -5.16
N GLU A 48 7.46 -4.19 -5.31
CA GLU A 48 7.96 -3.70 -6.60
C GLU A 48 9.07 -4.65 -7.11
N ASN A 49 9.27 -4.73 -8.42
CA ASN A 49 10.39 -5.50 -8.98
C ASN A 49 11.70 -4.72 -8.80
N PRO A 50 12.70 -5.28 -8.09
CA PRO A 50 13.96 -4.59 -7.82
C PRO A 50 14.85 -4.41 -9.07
N LEU A 51 14.64 -5.18 -10.15
CA LEU A 51 15.36 -5.00 -11.42
C LEU A 51 14.85 -3.79 -12.22
N GLY A 52 13.67 -3.29 -11.90
CA GLY A 52 12.97 -2.29 -12.71
C GLY A 52 12.44 -2.87 -14.03
N PRO A 53 12.04 -2.00 -14.98
CA PRO A 53 11.49 -2.43 -16.26
C PRO A 53 12.49 -3.20 -17.12
N SER A 54 11.97 -4.06 -18.00
CA SER A 54 12.71 -4.61 -19.13
C SER A 54 13.50 -3.53 -19.88
N PRO A 55 14.73 -3.79 -20.37
CA PRO A 55 15.45 -2.87 -21.24
C PRO A 55 14.67 -2.46 -22.50
N LEU A 56 13.90 -3.40 -23.09
CA LEU A 56 13.02 -3.13 -24.23
C LEU A 56 11.86 -2.21 -23.81
N ALA A 57 11.24 -2.49 -22.68
CA ALA A 57 10.17 -1.64 -22.13
C ALA A 57 10.65 -0.24 -21.76
N LEU A 58 11.84 -0.12 -21.18
CA LEU A 58 12.47 1.16 -20.84
C LEU A 58 12.80 1.98 -22.09
N GLN A 59 13.26 1.33 -23.14
CA GLN A 59 13.51 2.00 -24.42
C GLN A 59 12.19 2.51 -25.03
N ALA A 60 11.16 1.66 -25.07
CA ALA A 60 9.83 2.03 -25.56
C ALA A 60 9.20 3.19 -24.77
N LEU A 61 9.36 3.21 -23.43
CA LEU A 61 8.94 4.34 -22.59
C LEU A 61 9.60 5.65 -23.02
N ARG A 62 10.91 5.63 -23.29
CA ARG A 62 11.68 6.82 -23.68
C ARG A 62 11.30 7.32 -25.06
N ASP A 63 11.10 6.41 -26.00
CA ASP A 63 10.78 6.75 -27.39
C ASP A 63 9.38 7.39 -27.49
N GLU A 64 8.40 6.83 -26.80
CA GLU A 64 7.02 7.34 -26.80
C GLU A 64 6.82 8.56 -25.89
N ALA A 65 7.74 8.86 -24.97
CA ALA A 65 7.64 10.03 -24.10
C ALA A 65 7.55 11.36 -24.90
N ALA A 66 8.25 11.46 -26.03
CA ALA A 66 8.19 12.62 -26.92
C ALA A 66 6.79 12.81 -27.55
N LEU A 67 6.01 11.73 -27.65
CA LEU A 67 4.67 11.71 -28.21
C LEU A 67 3.56 11.80 -27.15
N ALA A 68 3.90 12.01 -25.87
CA ALA A 68 2.93 12.11 -24.77
C ALA A 68 1.91 13.27 -24.93
N HIS A 69 2.14 14.20 -25.85
CA HIS A 69 1.17 15.23 -26.25
C HIS A 69 0.02 14.69 -27.14
N ARG A 70 0.04 13.39 -27.47
CA ARG A 70 -0.97 12.67 -28.25
C ARG A 70 -1.51 11.50 -27.45
N TYR A 71 -2.78 11.18 -27.65
CA TYR A 71 -3.35 9.93 -27.17
C TYR A 71 -2.65 8.72 -27.83
N PRO A 72 -2.64 7.54 -27.18
CA PRO A 72 -2.22 6.31 -27.83
C PRO A 72 -3.11 6.00 -29.03
N ASP A 73 -2.50 5.48 -30.09
CA ASP A 73 -3.23 5.10 -31.30
C ASP A 73 -4.18 3.95 -30.96
N TRP A 74 -5.47 4.11 -31.28
CA TRP A 74 -6.54 3.14 -31.00
C TRP A 74 -6.86 2.89 -29.53
N LEU A 75 -6.61 3.88 -28.66
CA LEU A 75 -6.81 3.75 -27.22
C LEU A 75 -6.01 2.54 -26.72
N ASN A 76 -6.70 1.52 -26.21
CA ASN A 76 -6.11 0.32 -25.60
C ASN A 76 -5.95 -0.86 -26.58
N LYS A 77 -6.56 -0.80 -27.78
CA LYS A 77 -6.74 -1.98 -28.65
C LYS A 77 -5.43 -2.69 -29.02
N ASN A 78 -4.35 -1.95 -29.23
CA ASN A 78 -3.04 -2.56 -29.51
C ASN A 78 -2.47 -3.34 -28.33
N VAL A 79 -2.69 -2.86 -27.10
CA VAL A 79 -2.24 -3.57 -25.88
C VAL A 79 -3.14 -4.78 -25.64
N GLU A 80 -4.46 -4.63 -25.83
CA GLU A 80 -5.44 -5.72 -25.73
C GLU A 80 -5.09 -6.86 -26.69
N SER A 81 -4.81 -6.56 -27.97
CA SER A 81 -4.35 -7.56 -28.94
C SER A 81 -3.03 -8.21 -28.54
N ALA A 82 -2.04 -7.43 -28.07
CA ALA A 82 -0.75 -7.99 -27.67
C ALA A 82 -0.88 -8.93 -26.44
N VAL A 83 -1.73 -8.58 -25.47
CA VAL A 83 -2.04 -9.44 -24.32
C VAL A 83 -2.80 -10.70 -24.77
N ALA A 84 -3.78 -10.55 -25.64
CA ALA A 84 -4.56 -11.66 -26.18
C ALA A 84 -3.66 -12.66 -26.93
N ASP A 85 -2.79 -12.17 -27.83
CA ASP A 85 -1.81 -12.99 -28.55
C ASP A 85 -0.84 -13.70 -27.58
N HIS A 86 -0.38 -13.00 -26.54
CA HIS A 86 0.53 -13.56 -25.53
C HIS A 86 -0.10 -14.70 -24.72
N LEU A 87 -1.42 -14.63 -24.48
CA LEU A 87 -2.15 -15.59 -23.65
C LEU A 87 -2.95 -16.62 -24.45
N GLY A 88 -3.00 -16.50 -25.78
CA GLY A 88 -3.80 -17.36 -26.64
C GLY A 88 -5.31 -17.14 -26.48
N LEU A 89 -5.73 -15.90 -26.24
CA LEU A 89 -7.13 -15.48 -26.10
C LEU A 89 -7.54 -14.61 -27.30
N ASP A 90 -8.85 -14.35 -27.43
CA ASP A 90 -9.36 -13.35 -28.36
C ASP A 90 -9.27 -11.93 -27.78
N ALA A 91 -9.06 -10.91 -28.62
CA ALA A 91 -8.90 -9.53 -28.14
C ALA A 91 -10.14 -8.98 -27.43
N GLU A 92 -11.33 -9.50 -27.73
CA GLU A 92 -12.61 -9.15 -27.09
C GLU A 92 -12.72 -9.71 -25.66
N GLN A 93 -11.79 -10.58 -25.26
CA GLN A 93 -11.69 -11.13 -23.91
C GLN A 93 -10.76 -10.32 -23.01
N VAL A 94 -10.19 -9.21 -23.51
CA VAL A 94 -9.18 -8.41 -22.80
C VAL A 94 -9.66 -6.97 -22.64
N CYS A 95 -9.62 -6.44 -21.42
CA CYS A 95 -9.87 -5.03 -21.15
C CYS A 95 -8.71 -4.43 -20.36
N VAL A 96 -8.06 -3.40 -20.91
CA VAL A 96 -6.85 -2.77 -20.34
C VAL A 96 -7.21 -1.49 -19.59
N GLY A 97 -6.54 -1.24 -18.46
CA GLY A 97 -6.67 -0.02 -17.67
C GLY A 97 -5.40 0.36 -16.92
N ALA A 98 -5.50 1.39 -16.06
CA ALA A 98 -4.44 2.05 -15.32
C ALA A 98 -3.91 1.24 -14.12
N GLY A 99 -3.58 -0.02 -14.38
CA GLY A 99 -3.15 -1.02 -13.41
C GLY A 99 -4.32 -1.85 -12.86
N ALA A 100 -3.98 -2.99 -12.26
CA ALA A 100 -4.95 -3.90 -11.65
C ALA A 100 -5.89 -3.21 -10.64
N THR A 101 -5.43 -2.19 -9.92
CA THR A 101 -6.29 -1.44 -8.98
C THR A 101 -7.47 -0.75 -9.67
N GLU A 102 -7.28 -0.14 -10.85
CA GLU A 102 -8.41 0.40 -11.60
C GLU A 102 -9.30 -0.76 -12.09
N MET A 103 -8.70 -1.83 -12.60
CA MET A 103 -9.48 -2.95 -13.11
C MET A 103 -10.35 -3.61 -12.02
N ILE A 104 -9.85 -3.76 -10.79
CA ILE A 104 -10.63 -4.21 -9.64
C ILE A 104 -11.79 -3.26 -9.36
N GLN A 105 -11.57 -1.94 -9.42
CA GLN A 105 -12.65 -0.97 -9.32
C GLN A 105 -13.67 -1.14 -10.44
N LYS A 106 -13.24 -1.34 -11.69
CA LYS A 106 -14.16 -1.52 -12.82
C LYS A 106 -14.99 -2.79 -12.72
N VAL A 107 -14.42 -3.85 -12.15
CA VAL A 107 -15.18 -5.06 -11.80
C VAL A 107 -16.23 -4.74 -10.72
N ALA A 108 -15.87 -4.03 -9.65
CA ALA A 108 -16.87 -3.63 -8.64
C ALA A 108 -17.97 -2.73 -9.22
N ASP A 109 -17.62 -1.78 -10.09
CA ASP A 109 -18.54 -0.86 -10.77
C ASP A 109 -19.53 -1.59 -11.68
N ALA A 110 -19.07 -2.63 -12.37
CA ALA A 110 -19.90 -3.40 -13.30
C ALA A 110 -20.85 -4.39 -12.60
N PHE A 111 -20.44 -4.97 -11.47
CA PHE A 111 -21.12 -6.13 -10.88
C PHE A 111 -21.82 -5.89 -9.54
N VAL A 112 -21.53 -4.79 -8.83
CA VAL A 112 -22.02 -4.59 -7.46
C VAL A 112 -22.73 -3.25 -7.32
N GLY A 113 -23.99 -3.28 -6.89
CA GLY A 113 -24.79 -2.10 -6.57
C GLY A 113 -25.51 -2.19 -5.22
N PRO A 114 -26.47 -1.28 -4.97
CA PRO A 114 -27.23 -1.26 -3.73
C PRO A 114 -28.00 -2.57 -3.48
N GLY A 115 -27.68 -3.21 -2.35
CA GLY A 115 -28.29 -4.48 -1.94
C GLY A 115 -27.52 -5.72 -2.38
N ASP A 116 -26.48 -5.58 -3.20
CA ASP A 116 -25.61 -6.68 -3.61
C ASP A 116 -24.46 -6.89 -2.61
N GLU A 117 -23.94 -8.11 -2.59
CA GLU A 117 -22.83 -8.55 -1.73
C GLU A 117 -21.63 -9.01 -2.56
N VAL A 118 -20.43 -8.61 -2.12
CA VAL A 118 -19.15 -9.21 -2.53
C VAL A 118 -18.58 -10.05 -1.39
N ILE A 119 -18.22 -11.31 -1.67
CA ILE A 119 -17.55 -12.19 -0.71
C ILE A 119 -16.04 -12.19 -0.99
N LEU A 120 -15.23 -12.07 0.06
CA LEU A 120 -13.76 -12.08 -0.04
C LEU A 120 -13.11 -12.67 1.20
N ALA A 121 -11.86 -13.13 1.06
CA ALA A 121 -11.08 -13.67 2.16
C ALA A 121 -10.46 -12.60 3.07
N GLN A 122 -10.16 -12.96 4.32
CA GLN A 122 -9.43 -12.13 5.28
C GLN A 122 -8.45 -12.99 6.11
N PRO A 123 -7.15 -12.61 6.23
CA PRO A 123 -6.48 -11.47 5.62
C PRO A 123 -6.24 -11.63 4.10
N SER A 124 -6.62 -10.62 3.32
CA SER A 124 -6.35 -10.55 1.88
C SER A 124 -6.35 -9.09 1.39
N TYR A 125 -6.05 -8.87 0.11
CA TYR A 125 -6.15 -7.55 -0.50
C TYR A 125 -7.62 -7.19 -0.71
N ASN A 126 -8.09 -6.14 -0.06
CA ASN A 126 -9.50 -5.82 0.09
C ASN A 126 -9.96 -4.62 -0.75
N GLN A 127 -9.25 -4.29 -1.82
CA GLN A 127 -9.62 -3.15 -2.68
C GLN A 127 -11.05 -3.31 -3.21
N ILE A 128 -11.42 -4.51 -3.68
CA ILE A 128 -12.78 -4.77 -4.19
C ILE A 128 -13.87 -4.41 -3.17
N ALA A 129 -13.62 -4.65 -1.87
CA ALA A 129 -14.59 -4.38 -0.81
C ALA A 129 -14.76 -2.87 -0.62
N THR A 130 -13.67 -2.10 -0.76
CA THR A 130 -13.72 -0.63 -0.71
C THR A 130 -14.59 -0.09 -1.83
N GLU A 131 -14.41 -0.60 -3.05
CA GLU A 131 -15.16 -0.16 -4.24
C GLU A 131 -16.63 -0.63 -4.19
N ALA A 132 -16.88 -1.88 -3.80
CA ALA A 132 -18.23 -2.42 -3.61
C ALA A 132 -19.05 -1.59 -2.60
N ILE A 133 -18.45 -1.22 -1.46
CA ILE A 133 -19.07 -0.36 -0.46
C ILE A 133 -19.33 1.05 -1.03
N ALA A 134 -18.39 1.59 -1.83
CA ALA A 134 -18.57 2.88 -2.49
C ALA A 134 -19.75 2.86 -3.49
N ASN A 135 -20.03 1.72 -4.10
CA ASN A 135 -21.17 1.50 -5.01
C ASN A 135 -22.50 1.22 -4.28
N GLY A 136 -22.48 1.18 -2.95
CA GLY A 136 -23.67 0.96 -2.11
C GLY A 136 -23.96 -0.52 -1.80
N GLY A 137 -23.08 -1.43 -2.22
CA GLY A 137 -23.12 -2.84 -1.84
C GLY A 137 -22.53 -3.11 -0.46
N ALA A 138 -22.44 -4.39 -0.10
CA ALA A 138 -21.84 -4.87 1.14
C ALA A 138 -20.68 -5.82 0.88
N ALA A 139 -19.73 -5.87 1.82
CA ALA A 139 -18.60 -6.80 1.78
C ALA A 139 -18.74 -7.85 2.89
N VAL A 140 -18.67 -9.12 2.50
CA VAL A 140 -18.72 -10.28 3.39
C VAL A 140 -17.32 -10.88 3.49
N TYR A 141 -16.69 -10.72 4.65
CA TYR A 141 -15.34 -11.20 4.91
C TYR A 141 -15.36 -12.61 5.47
N VAL A 142 -14.64 -13.52 4.83
CA VAL A 142 -14.48 -14.92 5.24
C VAL A 142 -13.04 -15.15 5.70
N PRO A 143 -12.79 -15.64 6.91
CA PRO A 143 -11.43 -15.95 7.35
C PRO A 143 -10.73 -16.97 6.44
N VAL A 144 -9.42 -16.81 6.25
CA VAL A 144 -8.56 -17.88 5.70
C VAL A 144 -8.52 -19.08 6.66
N ASP A 145 -8.14 -20.24 6.15
CA ASP A 145 -7.98 -21.46 6.94
C ASP A 145 -6.75 -21.41 7.87
N GLU A 146 -6.56 -22.45 8.69
CA GLU A 146 -5.41 -22.55 9.60
C GLU A 146 -4.03 -22.60 8.89
N ASN A 147 -4.01 -22.87 7.59
CA ASN A 147 -2.81 -22.91 6.75
C ASN A 147 -2.59 -21.60 5.99
N HIS A 148 -3.37 -20.56 6.29
CA HIS A 148 -3.36 -19.25 5.62
C HIS A 148 -3.80 -19.30 4.14
N ILE A 149 -4.52 -20.33 3.73
CA ILE A 149 -5.11 -20.52 2.40
C ILE A 149 -6.56 -20.00 2.44
N ILE A 150 -7.05 -19.48 1.31
CA ILE A 150 -8.45 -19.04 1.20
C ILE A 150 -9.37 -20.26 1.38
N ASP A 151 -10.26 -20.22 2.39
CA ASP A 151 -11.21 -21.29 2.67
C ASP A 151 -12.40 -21.25 1.70
N LEU A 152 -12.28 -21.98 0.60
CA LEU A 152 -13.31 -22.06 -0.44
C LEU A 152 -14.62 -22.69 0.07
N THR A 153 -14.56 -23.57 1.07
CA THR A 153 -15.77 -24.17 1.65
C THR A 153 -16.54 -23.12 2.45
N ALA A 154 -15.84 -22.30 3.25
CA ALA A 154 -16.46 -21.21 3.97
C ALA A 154 -16.96 -20.09 3.05
N ILE A 155 -16.27 -19.83 1.93
CA ILE A 155 -16.74 -18.89 0.89
C ILE A 155 -18.08 -19.38 0.30
N LEU A 156 -18.18 -20.65 -0.09
CA LEU A 156 -19.44 -21.23 -0.60
C LEU A 156 -20.57 -21.15 0.44
N ALA A 157 -20.25 -21.43 1.71
CA ALA A 157 -21.22 -21.36 2.81
C ALA A 157 -21.69 -19.94 3.13
N ALA A 158 -20.94 -18.91 2.72
CA ALA A 158 -21.27 -17.50 2.92
C ALA A 158 -22.17 -16.93 1.80
N ILE A 159 -22.43 -17.69 0.73
CA ILE A 159 -23.27 -17.25 -0.38
C ILE A 159 -24.71 -17.01 0.08
N THR A 160 -25.26 -15.88 -0.34
CA THR A 160 -26.66 -15.48 -0.14
C THR A 160 -27.31 -15.14 -1.49
N ASP A 161 -28.62 -14.93 -1.50
CA ASP A 161 -29.35 -14.44 -2.68
C ASP A 161 -28.87 -13.05 -3.17
N ASN A 162 -28.19 -12.29 -2.29
CA ASN A 162 -27.62 -10.97 -2.60
C ASN A 162 -26.20 -11.07 -3.17
N THR A 163 -25.53 -12.22 -3.08
CA THR A 163 -24.17 -12.36 -3.58
C THR A 163 -24.15 -12.20 -5.10
N LYS A 164 -23.30 -11.28 -5.59
CA LYS A 164 -23.07 -11.05 -7.04
C LYS A 164 -21.64 -11.29 -7.46
N LEU A 165 -20.71 -11.15 -6.53
CA LEU A 165 -19.29 -11.23 -6.81
C LEU A 165 -18.57 -11.99 -5.70
N ILE A 166 -17.69 -12.91 -6.09
CA ILE A 166 -16.69 -13.48 -5.19
C ILE A 166 -15.33 -12.99 -5.66
N PHE A 167 -14.52 -12.46 -4.75
CA PHE A 167 -13.19 -11.97 -5.05
C PHE A 167 -12.11 -12.76 -4.33
N LEU A 168 -11.22 -13.37 -5.12
CA LEU A 168 -10.13 -14.23 -4.65
C LEU A 168 -8.81 -13.63 -5.09
N VAL A 169 -7.82 -13.52 -4.19
CA VAL A 169 -6.47 -13.08 -4.53
C VAL A 169 -5.57 -14.31 -4.54
N ASN A 170 -5.08 -14.71 -5.70
CA ASN A 170 -4.41 -16.00 -5.88
C ASN A 170 -3.20 -15.92 -6.84
N PRO A 171 -1.96 -15.84 -6.34
CA PRO A 171 -1.55 -15.97 -4.94
C PRO A 171 -1.93 -14.79 -4.03
N ASN A 172 -2.24 -15.09 -2.76
CA ASN A 172 -2.77 -14.14 -1.78
C ASN A 172 -1.73 -13.10 -1.33
N ASN A 173 -2.18 -11.85 -1.18
CA ASN A 173 -1.46 -10.77 -0.51
C ASN A 173 -2.24 -10.41 0.75
N PRO A 174 -1.67 -10.58 1.97
CA PRO A 174 -0.24 -10.56 2.27
C PRO A 174 0.39 -11.94 2.57
N LEU A 175 -0.36 -13.04 2.50
CA LEU A 175 0.09 -14.32 3.05
C LEU A 175 1.06 -15.08 2.13
N GLY A 176 1.08 -14.79 0.83
CA GLY A 176 1.95 -15.45 -0.14
C GLY A 176 1.52 -16.88 -0.52
N LYS A 177 0.39 -17.35 0.03
CA LYS A 177 -0.21 -18.66 -0.22
C LYS A 177 -1.10 -18.64 -1.46
N PHE A 178 -1.35 -19.82 -2.04
CA PHE A 178 -2.22 -19.99 -3.19
C PHE A 178 -3.26 -21.08 -2.92
N ILE A 179 -4.33 -21.07 -3.72
CA ILE A 179 -5.39 -22.08 -3.76
C ILE A 179 -4.93 -23.22 -4.67
N HIS A 180 -5.00 -24.47 -4.20
CA HIS A 180 -4.65 -25.62 -5.05
C HIS A 180 -5.63 -25.77 -6.22
N LYS A 181 -5.12 -26.18 -7.38
CA LYS A 181 -5.88 -26.26 -8.63
C LYS A 181 -7.10 -27.17 -8.55
N ASP A 182 -6.99 -28.31 -7.86
CA ASP A 182 -8.10 -29.25 -7.69
C ASP A 182 -9.21 -28.67 -6.80
N ASP A 183 -8.83 -27.90 -5.77
CA ASP A 183 -9.77 -27.19 -4.89
C ASP A 183 -10.48 -26.06 -5.65
N MET A 184 -9.74 -25.30 -6.47
CA MET A 184 -10.31 -24.25 -7.33
C MET A 184 -11.28 -24.84 -8.35
N ALA A 185 -10.94 -25.94 -9.02
CA ALA A 185 -11.82 -26.59 -9.99
C ALA A 185 -13.13 -27.06 -9.34
N SER A 186 -13.03 -27.74 -8.20
CA SER A 186 -14.19 -28.18 -7.41
C SER A 186 -15.05 -27.00 -6.93
N PHE A 187 -14.43 -25.87 -6.59
CA PHE A 187 -15.12 -24.66 -6.19
C PHE A 187 -15.88 -24.02 -7.36
N MET A 188 -15.25 -23.90 -8.54
CA MET A 188 -15.89 -23.34 -9.74
C MET A 188 -17.14 -24.12 -10.16
N ASP A 189 -17.12 -25.46 -10.05
CA ASP A 189 -18.27 -26.33 -10.32
C ASP A 189 -19.47 -26.11 -9.38
N GLN A 190 -19.24 -25.50 -8.20
CA GLN A 190 -20.25 -25.29 -7.17
C GLN A 190 -20.83 -23.88 -7.18
N ILE A 191 -20.33 -22.97 -8.02
CA ILE A 191 -20.80 -21.58 -8.09
C ILE A 191 -22.21 -21.51 -8.66
N PRO A 192 -23.18 -20.95 -7.93
CA PRO A 192 -24.52 -20.72 -8.45
C PRO A 192 -24.54 -19.79 -9.67
N GLU A 193 -25.51 -20.01 -10.56
CA GLU A 193 -25.74 -19.14 -11.71
C GLU A 193 -25.98 -17.68 -11.25
N GLY A 194 -25.40 -16.72 -11.97
CA GLY A 194 -25.55 -15.29 -11.68
C GLY A 194 -24.54 -14.70 -10.69
N ILE A 195 -23.56 -15.48 -10.24
CA ILE A 195 -22.43 -15.01 -9.43
C ILE A 195 -21.15 -15.02 -10.28
N ALA A 196 -20.47 -13.88 -10.38
CA ALA A 196 -19.15 -13.80 -11.00
C ALA A 196 -18.03 -14.12 -9.99
N VAL A 197 -16.97 -14.77 -10.45
CA VAL A 197 -15.75 -15.03 -9.66
C VAL A 197 -14.61 -14.20 -10.23
N CYS A 198 -14.15 -13.21 -9.50
CA CYS A 198 -13.01 -12.38 -9.86
C CYS A 198 -11.75 -12.85 -9.12
N VAL A 199 -10.73 -13.25 -9.89
CA VAL A 199 -9.45 -13.76 -9.37
C VAL A 199 -8.33 -12.77 -9.69
N ASP A 200 -7.77 -12.14 -8.65
CA ASP A 200 -6.58 -11.29 -8.76
C ASP A 200 -5.32 -12.16 -8.79
N GLU A 201 -4.74 -12.26 -9.99
CA GLU A 201 -3.54 -13.02 -10.33
C GLU A 201 -2.29 -12.15 -10.42
N ALA A 202 -2.22 -11.03 -9.68
CA ALA A 202 -1.08 -10.10 -9.76
C ALA A 202 0.32 -10.72 -9.55
N TYR A 203 0.42 -11.93 -8.99
CA TYR A 203 1.67 -12.63 -8.70
C TYR A 203 1.77 -14.00 -9.38
N ASN A 204 0.91 -14.33 -10.35
CA ASN A 204 0.86 -15.67 -10.94
C ASN A 204 2.17 -16.13 -11.56
N GLU A 205 2.97 -15.22 -12.13
CA GLU A 205 4.22 -15.59 -12.79
C GLU A 205 5.32 -16.04 -11.81
N TYR A 206 5.17 -15.76 -10.51
CA TYR A 206 6.15 -16.14 -9.49
C TYR A 206 5.94 -17.55 -8.92
N VAL A 207 4.82 -18.20 -9.25
CA VAL A 207 4.47 -19.50 -8.67
C VAL A 207 5.21 -20.61 -9.41
N GLU A 208 5.98 -21.42 -8.67
CA GLU A 208 6.70 -22.57 -9.22
C GLU A 208 6.01 -23.91 -8.89
N ASN A 209 5.03 -23.87 -7.99
CA ASN A 209 4.34 -25.05 -7.49
C ASN A 209 3.37 -25.64 -8.53
N GLU A 210 3.51 -26.93 -8.83
CA GLU A 210 2.68 -27.65 -9.81
C GLU A 210 1.20 -27.80 -9.40
N ASP A 211 0.88 -27.58 -8.13
CA ASP A 211 -0.48 -27.59 -7.61
C ASP A 211 -1.19 -26.23 -7.80
N TYR A 212 -0.53 -25.24 -8.38
CA TYR A 212 -1.14 -23.97 -8.80
C TYR A 212 -1.52 -24.00 -10.28
N GLU A 213 -2.67 -23.43 -10.60
CA GLU A 213 -3.08 -23.16 -11.98
C GLU A 213 -3.77 -21.80 -12.06
N SER A 214 -3.55 -21.11 -13.19
CA SER A 214 -4.29 -19.87 -13.47
C SER A 214 -5.76 -20.16 -13.70
N SER A 215 -6.63 -19.21 -13.37
CA SER A 215 -8.07 -19.25 -13.63
C SER A 215 -8.46 -18.89 -15.07
N ILE A 216 -7.51 -18.59 -15.96
CA ILE A 216 -7.78 -18.31 -17.39
C ILE A 216 -8.52 -19.47 -18.11
N PRO A 217 -8.18 -20.75 -17.93
CA PRO A 217 -8.87 -21.86 -18.62
C PRO A 217 -10.38 -21.87 -18.40
N TYR A 218 -10.84 -21.47 -17.20
CA TYR A 218 -12.27 -21.39 -16.87
C TYR A 218 -13.04 -20.40 -17.75
N ILE A 219 -12.37 -19.40 -18.35
CA ILE A 219 -12.98 -18.49 -19.33
C ILE A 219 -13.43 -19.28 -20.57
N SER A 220 -12.56 -20.17 -21.07
CA SER A 220 -12.84 -20.98 -22.27
C SER A 220 -13.84 -22.11 -21.98
N GLU A 221 -13.92 -22.55 -20.73
CA GLU A 221 -14.90 -23.53 -20.25
C GLU A 221 -16.28 -22.91 -20.02
N GLY A 222 -16.40 -21.58 -20.13
CA GLY A 222 -17.68 -20.85 -20.05
C GLY A 222 -18.12 -20.48 -18.64
N PHE A 223 -17.24 -20.58 -17.64
CA PHE A 223 -17.53 -20.09 -16.30
C PHE A 223 -17.55 -18.56 -16.25
N PRO A 224 -18.33 -17.95 -15.32
CA PRO A 224 -18.39 -16.50 -15.14
C PRO A 224 -17.17 -15.98 -14.36
N VAL A 225 -15.97 -16.24 -14.89
CA VAL A 225 -14.70 -15.86 -14.26
C VAL A 225 -14.16 -14.56 -14.85
N ILE A 226 -13.55 -13.75 -14.00
CA ILE A 226 -12.80 -12.55 -14.36
C ILE A 226 -11.40 -12.71 -13.77
N VAL A 227 -10.37 -12.70 -14.60
CA VAL A 227 -8.98 -12.72 -14.11
C VAL A 227 -8.41 -11.32 -14.19
N VAL A 228 -7.84 -10.82 -13.10
CA VAL A 228 -7.13 -9.53 -13.06
C VAL A 228 -5.63 -9.78 -13.06
N ARG A 229 -4.90 -9.13 -13.98
CA ARG A 229 -3.43 -9.18 -14.05
C ARG A 229 -2.81 -7.80 -14.19
N THR A 230 -1.50 -7.72 -13.98
CA THR A 230 -0.79 -6.43 -13.90
C THR A 230 0.60 -6.50 -14.49
N PHE A 231 1.04 -5.40 -15.11
CA PHE A 231 2.44 -5.23 -15.49
C PHE A 231 3.30 -4.72 -14.31
N SER A 232 2.69 -4.52 -13.14
CA SER A 232 3.38 -3.89 -12.01
C SER A 232 4.41 -4.77 -11.32
N LYS A 233 4.27 -6.11 -11.44
CA LYS A 233 5.05 -7.07 -10.66
C LYS A 233 6.16 -7.65 -11.52
N VAL A 234 6.01 -8.85 -12.09
CA VAL A 234 7.11 -9.52 -12.82
C VAL A 234 7.70 -8.64 -13.93
N PHE A 235 6.87 -7.88 -14.66
CA PHE A 235 7.31 -7.01 -15.74
C PHE A 235 8.00 -5.70 -15.29
N GLY A 236 7.99 -5.39 -13.99
CA GLY A 236 8.69 -4.23 -13.43
C GLY A 236 8.13 -2.86 -13.82
N LEU A 237 6.86 -2.77 -14.23
CA LEU A 237 6.22 -1.54 -14.71
C LEU A 237 5.22 -0.94 -13.68
N ALA A 238 5.51 -1.06 -12.38
CA ALA A 238 4.60 -0.54 -11.33
C ALA A 238 4.26 0.94 -11.50
N GLY A 239 5.25 1.76 -11.84
CA GLY A 239 5.08 3.19 -12.09
C GLY A 239 4.43 3.55 -13.43
N ALA A 240 4.38 2.61 -14.39
CA ALA A 240 3.75 2.86 -15.69
C ALA A 240 2.22 2.81 -15.64
N ARG A 241 1.66 2.22 -14.56
CA ARG A 241 0.22 2.12 -14.31
C ARG A 241 -0.52 1.45 -15.46
N ILE A 242 -0.25 0.16 -15.68
CA ILE A 242 -0.96 -0.64 -16.68
C ILE A 242 -1.24 -2.06 -16.17
N GLY A 243 -2.46 -2.52 -16.43
CA GLY A 243 -3.01 -3.82 -16.01
C GLY A 243 -4.28 -4.10 -16.80
N TYR A 244 -4.86 -5.27 -16.63
CA TYR A 244 -5.95 -5.72 -17.48
C TYR A 244 -6.83 -6.76 -16.78
N THR A 245 -8.07 -6.88 -17.24
CA THR A 245 -8.94 -8.04 -16.97
C THR A 245 -8.97 -8.97 -18.16
N LEU A 246 -9.20 -10.25 -17.89
CA LEU A 246 -9.50 -11.30 -18.85
C LEU A 246 -10.83 -11.94 -18.48
N ALA A 247 -11.76 -12.03 -19.42
CA ALA A 247 -13.06 -12.66 -19.19
C ALA A 247 -13.71 -13.10 -20.52
N SER A 248 -14.93 -13.64 -20.49
CA SER A 248 -15.71 -13.82 -21.71
C SER A 248 -15.97 -12.46 -22.38
N ALA A 249 -16.30 -12.45 -23.68
CA ALA A 249 -16.62 -11.21 -24.40
C ALA A 249 -17.78 -10.45 -23.73
N ASP A 250 -18.83 -11.15 -23.32
CA ASP A 250 -20.00 -10.56 -22.65
C ASP A 250 -19.68 -9.92 -21.29
N ILE A 251 -18.76 -10.52 -20.52
CA ILE A 251 -18.29 -9.95 -19.25
C ILE A 251 -17.34 -8.77 -19.51
N THR A 252 -16.49 -8.89 -20.52
CA THR A 252 -15.55 -7.83 -20.91
C THR A 252 -16.31 -6.58 -21.35
N GLU A 253 -17.39 -6.72 -22.11
CA GLU A 253 -18.27 -5.61 -22.52
C GLU A 253 -18.87 -4.87 -21.30
N GLN A 254 -19.34 -5.61 -20.29
CA GLN A 254 -19.87 -5.02 -19.04
C GLN A 254 -18.82 -4.21 -18.28
N ILE A 255 -17.56 -4.66 -18.28
CA ILE A 255 -16.44 -3.94 -17.64
C ILE A 255 -16.07 -2.70 -18.46
N GLU A 256 -16.03 -2.80 -19.80
CA GLU A 256 -15.76 -1.67 -20.70
C GLU A 256 -16.82 -0.56 -20.58
N ASP A 257 -18.09 -0.91 -20.36
CA ASP A 257 -19.22 0.03 -20.27
C ASP A 257 -19.08 1.06 -19.12
N VAL A 258 -18.41 0.67 -18.03
CA VAL A 258 -18.14 1.53 -16.86
C VAL A 258 -16.75 2.18 -16.90
N GLN A 259 -15.98 1.93 -17.96
CA GLN A 259 -14.61 2.41 -18.10
C GLN A 259 -14.52 3.80 -18.72
N LEU A 260 -13.59 4.59 -18.19
CA LEU A 260 -13.16 5.82 -18.86
C LEU A 260 -12.26 5.46 -20.05
N ARG A 261 -12.42 6.18 -21.15
CA ARG A 261 -11.58 6.00 -22.33
C ARG A 261 -10.28 6.82 -22.20
N ALA A 262 -9.20 6.29 -22.77
CA ALA A 262 -7.89 6.96 -22.84
C ALA A 262 -7.24 7.24 -21.46
N THR A 263 -7.41 6.34 -20.48
CA THR A 263 -6.85 6.50 -19.12
C THR A 263 -5.37 6.14 -19.03
N VAL A 264 -4.91 5.20 -19.86
CA VAL A 264 -3.53 4.72 -19.84
C VAL A 264 -2.66 5.53 -20.80
N SER A 265 -1.46 5.89 -20.33
CA SER A 265 -0.57 6.77 -21.08
C SER A 265 0.04 6.08 -22.30
N ARG A 266 0.29 6.85 -23.37
CA ARG A 266 0.94 6.36 -24.59
C ARG A 266 2.29 5.68 -24.32
N PRO A 267 3.19 6.22 -23.47
CA PRO A 267 4.42 5.51 -23.10
C PRO A 267 4.17 4.17 -22.40
N ALA A 268 3.16 4.08 -21.53
CA ALA A 268 2.84 2.84 -20.83
C ALA A 268 2.36 1.73 -21.78
N HIS A 269 1.64 2.07 -22.87
CA HIS A 269 1.22 1.09 -23.87
C HIS A 269 2.43 0.45 -24.55
N ALA A 270 3.35 1.27 -25.05
CA ALA A 270 4.53 0.76 -25.73
C ALA A 270 5.45 -0.03 -24.78
N ALA A 271 5.54 0.40 -23.52
CA ALA A 271 6.28 -0.32 -22.48
C ALA A 271 5.72 -1.72 -22.25
N ALA A 272 4.40 -1.83 -22.08
CA ALA A 272 3.73 -3.10 -21.82
C ALA A 272 3.87 -4.08 -22.99
N ILE A 273 3.62 -3.62 -24.22
CA ILE A 273 3.79 -4.43 -25.44
C ILE A 273 5.24 -4.93 -25.56
N SER A 274 6.22 -4.08 -25.25
CA SER A 274 7.63 -4.46 -25.30
C SER A 274 8.01 -5.44 -24.18
N ALA A 275 7.44 -5.28 -22.98
CA ALA A 275 7.69 -6.15 -21.84
C ALA A 275 7.15 -7.57 -22.07
N LEU A 276 6.02 -7.74 -22.75
CA LEU A 276 5.48 -9.07 -23.12
C LEU A 276 6.43 -9.87 -24.01
N ASN A 277 7.30 -9.19 -24.76
CA ASN A 277 8.25 -9.80 -25.70
C ASN A 277 9.65 -10.04 -25.08
N ASP A 278 9.88 -9.65 -23.83
CA ASP A 278 11.18 -9.76 -23.15
C ASP A 278 11.18 -10.89 -22.11
N SER A 279 11.16 -12.12 -22.60
CA SER A 279 11.21 -13.31 -21.74
C SER A 279 12.53 -13.41 -20.97
N GLU A 280 13.62 -12.80 -21.45
CA GLU A 280 14.90 -12.77 -20.74
C GLU A 280 14.80 -11.95 -19.46
N HIS A 281 14.18 -10.76 -19.50
CA HIS A 281 13.94 -9.94 -18.31
C HIS A 281 12.99 -10.62 -17.30
N VAL A 282 11.92 -11.26 -17.79
CA VAL A 282 11.00 -12.03 -16.94
C VAL A 282 11.76 -13.16 -16.23
N ASN A 283 12.53 -13.97 -16.96
CA ASN A 283 13.33 -15.05 -16.39
C ASN A 283 14.39 -14.53 -15.40
N ALA A 284 15.03 -13.40 -15.69
CA ALA A 284 15.97 -12.76 -14.76
C ALA A 284 15.28 -12.32 -13.46
N THR A 285 14.07 -11.76 -13.56
CA THR A 285 13.23 -11.38 -12.42
C THR A 285 12.90 -12.60 -11.56
N LEU A 286 12.44 -13.70 -12.16
CA LEU A 286 12.05 -14.91 -11.45
C LEU A 286 13.26 -15.56 -10.75
N ASN A 287 14.39 -15.68 -11.45
CA ASN A 287 15.63 -16.22 -10.89
C ASN A 287 16.14 -15.39 -9.69
N LEU A 288 16.10 -14.06 -9.81
CA LEU A 288 16.45 -13.18 -8.70
C LEU A 288 15.47 -13.37 -7.53
N ASN A 289 14.17 -13.43 -7.80
CA ASN A 289 13.16 -13.62 -6.77
C ASN A 289 13.38 -14.94 -6.01
N ALA A 290 13.62 -16.04 -6.72
CA ALA A 290 13.92 -17.34 -6.11
C ALA A 290 15.16 -17.27 -5.21
N ALA A 291 16.26 -16.68 -5.71
CA ALA A 291 17.49 -16.51 -4.92
C ALA A 291 17.28 -15.62 -3.68
N SER A 292 16.55 -14.52 -3.83
CA SER A 292 16.19 -13.62 -2.72
C SER A 292 15.29 -14.30 -1.69
N LYS A 293 14.30 -15.10 -2.12
CA LYS A 293 13.46 -15.91 -1.22
C LYS A 293 14.30 -16.90 -0.43
N THR A 294 15.20 -17.65 -1.08
CA THR A 294 16.11 -18.58 -0.39
C THR A 294 16.99 -17.87 0.64
N MET A 295 17.52 -16.69 0.30
CA MET A 295 18.31 -15.90 1.25
C MET A 295 17.49 -15.46 2.47
N LEU A 296 16.28 -14.95 2.24
CA LEU A 296 15.37 -14.54 3.32
C LEU A 296 14.98 -15.71 4.22
N TYR A 297 14.57 -16.86 3.65
CA TYR A 297 14.23 -18.06 4.42
C TYR A 297 15.40 -18.51 5.30
N ASN A 298 16.61 -18.62 4.74
CA ASN A 298 17.80 -18.97 5.50
C ASN A 298 18.09 -17.94 6.61
N GLY A 299 17.95 -16.65 6.28
CA GLY A 299 18.14 -15.56 7.22
C GLY A 299 17.17 -15.61 8.40
N PHE A 300 15.88 -15.79 8.14
CA PHE A 300 14.84 -15.91 9.17
C PHE A 300 15.04 -17.15 10.03
N THR A 301 15.35 -18.31 9.42
CA THR A 301 15.69 -19.53 10.16
C THR A 301 16.91 -19.34 11.06
N ASN A 302 17.97 -18.66 10.57
CA ASN A 302 19.16 -18.36 11.38
C ASN A 302 18.88 -17.38 12.53
N LEU A 303 17.91 -16.48 12.37
CA LEU A 303 17.44 -15.57 13.41
C LEU A 303 16.41 -16.21 14.36
N GLY A 304 15.96 -17.44 14.08
CA GLY A 304 14.94 -18.12 14.88
C GLY A 304 13.54 -17.52 14.74
N LEU A 305 13.24 -16.85 13.61
CA LEU A 305 11.95 -16.25 13.33
C LEU A 305 11.06 -17.21 12.53
N GLU A 306 9.77 -17.25 12.87
CA GLU A 306 8.77 -17.96 12.09
C GLU A 306 8.33 -17.12 10.88
N TYR A 307 8.00 -17.77 9.77
CA TYR A 307 7.57 -17.10 8.55
C TYR A 307 6.58 -17.96 7.77
N ILE A 308 5.77 -17.31 6.93
CA ILE A 308 4.85 -17.99 6.04
C ILE A 308 5.56 -18.24 4.70
N PRO A 309 5.69 -19.50 4.24
CA PRO A 309 6.22 -19.82 2.92
C PRO A 309 5.40 -19.15 1.82
N SER A 310 6.08 -18.56 0.85
CA SER A 310 5.47 -17.69 -0.16
C SER A 310 5.83 -18.07 -1.60
N GLU A 311 4.80 -18.05 -2.44
CA GLU A 311 4.88 -18.16 -3.91
C GLU A 311 4.95 -16.79 -4.61
N THR A 312 5.08 -15.68 -3.86
CA THR A 312 5.08 -14.33 -4.44
C THR A 312 6.48 -13.69 -4.43
N ASN A 313 6.56 -12.38 -4.67
CA ASN A 313 7.74 -11.55 -4.48
C ASN A 313 7.80 -10.84 -3.12
N PHE A 314 7.18 -11.44 -2.11
CA PHE A 314 7.24 -10.99 -0.72
C PHE A 314 6.99 -12.17 0.21
N MET A 315 7.21 -12.00 1.51
CA MET A 315 6.84 -12.97 2.53
C MET A 315 6.51 -12.30 3.86
N MET A 316 5.76 -13.02 4.70
CA MET A 316 5.41 -12.60 6.05
C MET A 316 6.37 -13.27 7.04
N VAL A 317 6.92 -12.50 7.96
CA VAL A 317 7.77 -13.00 9.04
C VAL A 317 7.26 -12.48 10.38
N ASP A 318 7.13 -13.39 11.34
CA ASP A 318 6.74 -13.09 12.72
C ASP A 318 7.96 -12.59 13.49
N CYS A 319 7.85 -11.38 14.02
CA CYS A 319 8.89 -10.78 14.85
C CYS A 319 8.79 -11.23 16.33
N GLY A 320 7.74 -11.95 16.74
CA GLY A 320 7.45 -12.32 18.13
C GLY A 320 7.14 -11.12 19.05
N VAL A 321 7.05 -9.92 18.47
CA VAL A 321 6.76 -8.63 19.11
C VAL A 321 5.91 -7.80 18.15
N GLU A 322 5.29 -6.74 18.65
CA GLU A 322 4.55 -5.79 17.80
C GLU A 322 5.42 -5.30 16.64
N ALA A 323 4.89 -5.39 15.42
CA ALA A 323 5.63 -5.15 14.19
C ALA A 323 5.97 -3.66 13.99
N GLU A 324 5.11 -2.73 14.42
CA GLU A 324 5.28 -1.30 14.14
C GLU A 324 6.63 -0.74 14.67
N PRO A 325 7.05 -0.99 15.94
CA PRO A 325 8.39 -0.65 16.40
C PRO A 325 9.54 -1.28 15.58
N VAL A 326 9.36 -2.51 15.09
CA VAL A 326 10.36 -3.19 14.25
C VAL A 326 10.48 -2.49 12.90
N VAL A 327 9.35 -2.15 12.26
CA VAL A 327 9.33 -1.38 11.00
C VAL A 327 10.00 -0.02 11.18
N GLU A 328 9.73 0.71 12.27
CA GLU A 328 10.37 1.99 12.55
C GLU A 328 11.89 1.85 12.72
N ALA A 329 12.35 0.85 13.46
CA ALA A 329 13.77 0.61 13.69
C ALA A 329 14.50 0.18 12.40
N LEU A 330 13.88 -0.65 11.56
CA LEU A 330 14.41 -1.01 10.25
C LEU A 330 14.50 0.22 9.32
N ALA A 331 13.51 1.11 9.36
CA ALA A 331 13.52 2.33 8.58
C ALA A 331 14.65 3.29 9.01
N GLU A 332 14.96 3.38 10.32
CA GLU A 332 16.13 4.12 10.82
C GLU A 332 17.47 3.54 10.30
N LEU A 333 17.49 2.25 9.94
CA LEU A 333 18.62 1.55 9.33
C LEU A 333 18.58 1.55 7.78
N GLY A 334 17.63 2.26 7.17
CA GLY A 334 17.51 2.42 5.73
C GLY A 334 16.74 1.32 5.00
N PHE A 335 15.99 0.48 5.72
CA PHE A 335 15.17 -0.59 5.14
C PHE A 335 13.68 -0.32 5.37
N ASN A 336 12.94 -0.07 4.29
CA ASN A 336 11.50 0.12 4.37
C ASN A 336 10.78 -1.20 4.12
N VAL A 337 10.04 -1.69 5.12
CA VAL A 337 9.13 -2.85 5.05
C VAL A 337 7.71 -2.41 5.39
N ARG A 338 6.73 -3.32 5.38
CA ARG A 338 5.38 -3.06 5.87
C ARG A 338 5.05 -3.93 7.08
N THR A 339 4.06 -3.51 7.87
CA THR A 339 3.39 -4.40 8.82
C THR A 339 2.48 -5.39 8.07
N GLY A 340 2.22 -6.53 8.70
CA GLY A 340 1.18 -7.47 8.29
C GLY A 340 -0.22 -6.85 8.39
N TRP A 341 -1.13 -7.28 7.53
CA TRP A 341 -2.55 -6.96 7.68
C TRP A 341 -3.19 -7.97 8.61
N ASP A 342 -3.86 -7.48 9.67
CA ASP A 342 -4.49 -8.29 10.71
C ASP A 342 -3.56 -9.31 11.41
N MET A 343 -2.24 -9.10 11.28
CA MET A 343 -1.18 -9.92 11.88
C MET A 343 -0.19 -8.99 12.60
N PRO A 344 -0.51 -8.55 13.84
CA PRO A 344 0.16 -7.42 14.50
C PRO A 344 1.65 -7.66 14.81
N GLN A 345 2.08 -8.92 14.90
CA GLN A 345 3.48 -9.27 15.14
C GLN A 345 4.28 -9.50 13.86
N HIS A 346 3.62 -9.50 12.70
CA HIS A 346 4.26 -9.82 11.45
C HIS A 346 4.65 -8.56 10.69
N ILE A 347 5.79 -8.62 10.00
CA ILE A 347 6.13 -7.70 8.92
C ILE A 347 6.00 -8.41 7.57
N ARG A 348 5.61 -7.65 6.54
CA ARG A 348 5.66 -8.08 5.14
C ARG A 348 6.89 -7.50 4.49
N VAL A 349 7.74 -8.38 3.97
CA VAL A 349 9.03 -8.05 3.36
C VAL A 349 8.98 -8.44 1.89
N SER A 350 9.15 -7.45 1.00
CA SER A 350 9.33 -7.72 -0.44
C SER A 350 10.72 -8.31 -0.71
N THR A 351 10.83 -9.13 -1.74
CA THR A 351 12.13 -9.50 -2.28
C THR A 351 12.78 -8.28 -2.96
N GLY A 352 14.09 -8.14 -2.79
CA GLY A 352 14.90 -7.10 -3.40
C GLY A 352 16.11 -7.69 -4.13
N LEU A 353 17.07 -6.86 -4.49
CA LEU A 353 18.40 -7.29 -4.92
C LEU A 353 19.08 -8.07 -3.78
N LEU A 354 19.98 -9.01 -4.13
CA LEU A 354 20.66 -9.83 -3.12
C LEU A 354 21.41 -9.01 -2.07
N GLY A 355 22.03 -7.89 -2.46
CA GLY A 355 22.68 -6.97 -1.51
C GLY A 355 21.70 -6.25 -0.58
N GLU A 356 20.49 -5.94 -1.06
CA GLU A 356 19.42 -5.38 -0.22
C GLU A 356 18.93 -6.43 0.78
N MET A 357 18.78 -7.70 0.37
CA MET A 357 18.37 -8.80 1.24
C MET A 357 19.42 -9.10 2.31
N GLU A 358 20.70 -9.13 1.95
CA GLU A 358 21.81 -9.30 2.90
C GLU A 358 21.82 -8.17 3.94
N GLY A 359 21.76 -6.90 3.48
CA GLY A 359 21.72 -5.74 4.36
C GLY A 359 20.48 -5.73 5.25
N PHE A 360 19.32 -6.10 4.71
CA PHE A 360 18.07 -6.20 5.45
C PHE A 360 18.16 -7.25 6.57
N LEU A 361 18.68 -8.45 6.28
CA LEU A 361 18.83 -9.51 7.29
C LEU A 361 19.81 -9.10 8.40
N ALA A 362 20.89 -8.38 8.09
CA ALA A 362 21.79 -7.83 9.09
C ALA A 362 21.11 -6.76 9.97
N ALA A 363 20.32 -5.88 9.34
CA ALA A 363 19.53 -4.87 10.05
C ALA A 363 18.46 -5.52 10.95
N LEU A 364 17.72 -6.51 10.43
CA LEU A 364 16.74 -7.28 11.18
C LEU A 364 17.39 -8.00 12.36
N GLY A 365 18.53 -8.66 12.16
CA GLY A 365 19.27 -9.29 13.26
C GLY A 365 19.70 -8.30 14.34
N THR A 366 20.08 -7.08 13.97
CA THR A 366 20.37 -6.00 14.92
C THR A 366 19.13 -5.60 15.70
N VAL A 367 18.00 -5.37 15.02
CA VAL A 367 16.73 -5.01 15.66
C VAL A 367 16.27 -6.13 16.61
N MET A 368 16.24 -7.37 16.13
CA MET A 368 15.80 -8.54 16.90
C MET A 368 16.73 -8.87 18.09
N GLY A 369 18.04 -8.71 17.93
CA GLY A 369 19.02 -8.88 19.00
C GLY A 369 18.97 -7.75 20.05
N THR A 370 18.53 -6.55 19.69
CA THR A 370 18.27 -5.48 20.66
C THR A 370 16.95 -5.66 21.41
N THR A 371 16.02 -6.48 20.89
CA THR A 371 14.74 -6.79 21.54
C THR A 371 14.77 -8.03 22.44
N SER A 372 15.82 -8.87 22.38
CA SER A 372 15.95 -10.10 23.20
C SER A 372 16.57 -9.86 24.59
N THR A 373 16.05 -8.90 25.38
CA THR A 373 16.32 -8.80 26.82
C THR A 373 15.13 -8.13 27.53
N PRO A 374 14.56 -8.69 28.61
CA PRO A 374 13.52 -8.00 29.38
C PRO A 374 14.10 -6.80 30.13
N LEU A 375 13.44 -5.65 29.99
CA LEU A 375 13.58 -4.40 30.79
C LEU A 375 14.98 -3.76 30.82
N GLY A 376 15.21 -2.79 29.92
CA GLY A 376 16.23 -1.76 30.10
C GLY A 376 16.60 -1.01 28.81
N THR A 377 15.81 0.01 28.43
CA THR A 377 16.02 0.81 27.21
C THR A 377 17.17 1.84 27.31
N PRO A 378 18.03 1.97 26.28
CA PRO A 378 18.66 3.23 25.88
C PRO A 378 18.17 3.71 24.48
N PRO A 379 18.30 5.01 24.14
CA PRO A 379 17.13 5.78 23.70
C PRO A 379 16.95 5.97 22.18
N ALA A 380 15.69 5.87 21.77
CA ALA A 380 15.16 6.41 20.51
C ALA A 380 15.45 7.91 20.34
N ALA A 381 15.43 8.39 19.08
CA ALA A 381 15.62 9.80 18.72
C ALA A 381 14.83 10.74 19.65
N PRO A 382 15.43 11.84 20.15
CA PRO A 382 14.78 12.69 21.13
C PRO A 382 13.54 13.33 20.53
N GLY A 383 12.46 13.46 21.29
CA GLY A 383 11.23 14.05 20.78
C GLY A 383 9.97 13.63 21.51
N ILE A 384 8.86 14.26 21.13
CA ILE A 384 7.52 13.90 21.60
C ILE A 384 7.02 12.75 20.74
N LYS A 385 6.89 11.55 21.34
CA LYS A 385 6.52 10.33 20.64
C LYS A 385 5.01 10.16 20.53
N SER A 386 4.31 10.34 21.64
CA SER A 386 2.85 10.24 21.66
C SER A 386 2.23 11.20 22.68
N VAL A 387 1.00 11.61 22.39
CA VAL A 387 0.09 12.26 23.33
C VAL A 387 -1.22 11.50 23.25
N TYR A 388 -1.57 10.77 24.30
CA TYR A 388 -2.75 9.91 24.31
C TYR A 388 -3.49 9.93 25.66
N PRO A 389 -4.83 9.99 25.68
CA PRO A 389 -5.69 10.25 24.52
C PRO A 389 -5.48 11.67 23.95
N ASN A 390 -5.75 11.86 22.66
CA ASN A 390 -5.74 13.17 22.00
C ASN A 390 -6.69 13.12 20.79
N PRO A 391 -7.90 13.71 20.86
CA PRO A 391 -8.37 14.64 21.90
C PRO A 391 -8.56 13.99 23.28
N PHE A 392 -8.50 14.78 24.36
CA PHE A 392 -8.71 14.30 25.74
C PHE A 392 -9.70 15.17 26.52
N ASN A 393 -10.35 14.57 27.54
CA ASN A 393 -11.37 15.26 28.36
C ASN A 393 -10.98 15.47 29.83
N GLN A 394 -10.22 14.55 30.42
CA GLN A 394 -9.79 14.62 31.82
C GLN A 394 -8.27 14.79 31.93
N GLU A 395 -7.51 13.89 31.34
CA GLU A 395 -6.05 13.90 31.34
C GLU A 395 -5.51 13.28 30.04
N CYS A 396 -4.37 13.77 29.56
CA CYS A 396 -3.58 13.11 28.53
C CYS A 396 -2.21 12.70 29.08
N ARG A 397 -1.69 11.57 28.59
CA ARG A 397 -0.32 11.11 28.83
C ARG A 397 0.56 11.53 27.67
N ILE A 398 1.74 12.04 28.01
CA ILE A 398 2.72 12.57 27.07
C ILE A 398 3.97 11.72 27.19
N HIS A 399 4.30 11.00 26.12
CA HIS A 399 5.49 10.19 26.02
C HIS A 399 6.58 10.95 25.28
N ILE A 400 7.74 11.14 25.92
CA ILE A 400 8.92 11.72 25.28
C ILE A 400 10.10 10.77 25.38
N THR A 401 11.05 10.90 24.47
CA THR A 401 12.35 10.24 24.54
C THR A 401 13.47 11.28 24.55
N THR A 402 14.56 10.95 25.22
CA THR A 402 15.73 11.84 25.36
C THR A 402 16.99 11.07 25.02
N ARG A 403 17.86 11.66 24.19
CA ARG A 403 19.03 10.96 23.64
C ARG A 403 20.23 10.95 24.58
N ARG A 404 20.44 12.05 25.30
CA ARG A 404 21.60 12.27 26.19
C ARG A 404 21.11 12.92 27.47
N MET A 405 21.92 12.82 28.52
CA MET A 405 21.62 13.48 29.79
C MET A 405 21.76 15.00 29.63
N GLU A 406 20.65 15.69 29.41
CA GLU A 406 20.64 17.11 29.12
C GLU A 406 19.39 17.77 29.69
N LYS A 407 19.42 19.10 29.79
CA LYS A 407 18.26 19.87 30.22
C LYS A 407 17.16 19.79 29.18
N VAL A 408 15.99 19.31 29.60
CA VAL A 408 14.78 19.22 28.77
C VAL A 408 13.76 20.21 29.31
N SER A 409 13.20 21.02 28.42
CA SER A 409 12.09 21.92 28.68
C SER A 409 10.87 21.45 27.90
N LEU A 410 9.83 20.99 28.60
CA LEU A 410 8.55 20.57 28.04
C LEU A 410 7.45 21.51 28.52
N VAL A 411 6.88 22.28 27.59
CA VAL A 411 6.01 23.42 27.90
C VAL A 411 4.78 23.41 27.00
N ILE A 412 3.62 23.66 27.60
CA ILE A 412 2.34 23.80 26.91
C ILE A 412 2.05 25.29 26.70
N TYR A 413 1.65 25.64 25.48
CA TYR A 413 1.24 26.98 25.06
C TYR A 413 -0.19 26.96 24.53
N ASP A 414 -0.90 28.08 24.68
CA ASP A 414 -2.20 28.27 24.02
C ASP A 414 -2.02 28.66 22.54
N ALA A 415 -3.12 28.76 21.79
CA ALA A 415 -3.13 29.13 20.38
C ALA A 415 -2.56 30.54 20.10
N GLN A 416 -2.42 31.40 21.11
CA GLN A 416 -1.79 32.72 21.01
C GLN A 416 -0.30 32.70 21.39
N GLY A 417 0.27 31.52 21.67
CA GLY A 417 1.68 31.36 22.07
C GLY A 417 1.96 31.75 23.52
N ARG A 418 0.93 31.93 24.36
CA ARG A 418 1.12 32.21 25.79
C ARG A 418 1.35 30.91 26.54
N ARG A 419 2.32 30.90 27.45
CA ARG A 419 2.66 29.72 28.24
C ARG A 419 1.54 29.37 29.22
N VAL A 420 1.02 28.16 29.10
CA VAL A 420 -0.05 27.59 29.95
C VAL A 420 0.53 26.85 31.14
N ARG A 421 1.47 25.92 30.90
CA ARG A 421 2.09 25.09 31.94
C ARG A 421 3.45 24.57 31.50
N THR A 422 4.40 24.50 32.42
CA THR A 422 5.66 23.78 32.24
C THR A 422 5.54 22.41 32.89
N LEU A 423 5.66 21.34 32.11
CA LEU A 423 5.58 19.96 32.62
C LEU A 423 6.91 19.49 33.16
N VAL A 424 8.01 19.87 32.50
CA VAL A 424 9.37 19.60 32.98
C VAL A 424 10.34 20.68 32.49
N ASN A 425 11.30 21.04 33.34
CA ASN A 425 12.40 21.95 33.01
C ASN A 425 13.64 21.60 33.84
N LYS A 426 14.21 20.42 33.61
CA LYS A 426 15.36 19.89 34.36
C LYS A 426 16.19 18.95 33.48
N LYS A 427 17.35 18.52 33.98
CA LYS A 427 18.11 17.45 33.34
C LYS A 427 17.34 16.14 33.44
N LEU A 428 17.20 15.43 32.33
CA LEU A 428 16.63 14.08 32.26
C LEU A 428 17.72 13.09 31.86
N ASN A 429 17.69 11.89 32.41
CA ASN A 429 18.55 10.80 31.96
C ASN A 429 18.14 10.37 30.55
N PRO A 430 19.05 9.83 29.73
CA PRO A 430 18.69 9.24 28.44
C PRO A 430 17.63 8.17 28.65
N GLY A 431 16.64 8.11 27.76
CA GLY A 431 15.54 7.15 27.84
C GLY A 431 14.17 7.77 27.62
N ALA A 432 13.15 6.93 27.84
CA ALA A 432 11.75 7.30 27.76
C ALA A 432 11.25 7.93 29.06
N HIS A 433 10.42 8.97 28.95
CA HIS A 433 9.83 9.68 30.08
C HIS A 433 8.35 9.91 29.83
N ASN A 434 7.55 9.73 30.88
CA ASN A 434 6.10 9.96 30.84
C ASN A 434 5.74 11.18 31.66
N PHE A 435 4.92 12.05 31.08
CA PHE A 435 4.31 13.19 31.75
C PHE A 435 2.79 13.12 31.55
N SER A 436 2.04 13.88 32.34
CA SER A 436 0.61 14.02 32.12
C SER A 436 0.16 15.47 32.22
N TRP A 437 -0.95 15.76 31.56
CA TRP A 437 -1.59 17.06 31.64
C TRP A 437 -3.11 16.92 31.77
N ASP A 438 -3.66 17.55 32.80
CA ASP A 438 -5.06 17.51 33.22
C ASP A 438 -5.87 18.75 32.79
N GLY A 439 -5.40 19.47 31.77
CA GLY A 439 -6.10 20.66 31.27
C GLY A 439 -6.13 21.84 32.26
N LYS A 440 -5.10 21.96 33.13
CA LYS A 440 -4.91 23.09 34.05
C LYS A 440 -3.63 23.87 33.78
N ASN A 441 -3.65 25.17 34.09
CA ASN A 441 -2.48 26.05 34.02
C ASN A 441 -1.56 25.91 35.25
N THR A 442 -0.47 26.68 35.32
CA THR A 442 0.47 26.68 36.45
C THR A 442 -0.16 27.07 37.80
N LEU A 443 -1.28 27.78 37.81
CA LEU A 443 -2.02 28.15 39.03
C LEU A 443 -3.05 27.08 39.46
N GLY A 444 -3.09 25.94 38.76
CA GLY A 444 -4.08 24.88 39.01
C GLY A 444 -5.49 25.23 38.51
N GLN A 445 -5.64 26.28 37.69
CA GLN A 445 -6.93 26.67 37.14
C GLN A 445 -7.17 25.95 35.81
N ALA A 446 -8.40 25.47 35.62
CA ALA A 446 -8.85 24.85 34.39
C ALA A 446 -8.72 25.82 33.19
N VAL A 447 -8.13 25.35 32.08
CA VAL A 447 -8.09 26.11 30.82
C VAL A 447 -9.29 25.76 29.92
N VAL A 448 -9.58 26.58 28.91
CA VAL A 448 -10.74 26.39 28.02
C VAL A 448 -10.54 25.21 27.06
N SER A 449 -11.62 24.60 26.58
CA SER A 449 -11.56 23.63 25.48
C SER A 449 -10.92 24.28 24.25
N GLY A 450 -10.08 23.53 23.52
CA GLY A 450 -9.36 24.07 22.36
C GLY A 450 -8.04 23.36 22.08
N VAL A 451 -7.30 23.92 21.12
CA VAL A 451 -5.99 23.41 20.70
C VAL A 451 -4.86 24.12 21.46
N TYR A 452 -3.93 23.32 21.96
CA TYR A 452 -2.73 23.72 22.66
C TYR A 452 -1.50 23.17 21.97
N MET A 453 -0.37 23.85 22.10
CA MET A 453 0.91 23.43 21.52
C MET A 453 1.85 22.96 22.63
N LEU A 454 2.27 21.69 22.55
CA LEU A 454 3.28 21.10 23.41
C LEU A 454 4.64 21.22 22.74
N ASN A 455 5.54 21.99 23.34
CA ASN A 455 6.91 22.19 22.85
C ASN A 455 7.91 21.49 23.77
N MET A 456 8.81 20.73 23.17
CA MET A 456 9.98 20.15 23.80
C MET A 456 11.25 20.82 23.25
N ILE A 457 12.14 21.25 24.14
CA ILE A 457 13.48 21.74 23.79
C ILE A 457 14.52 20.91 24.56
N GLN A 458 15.53 20.42 23.86
CA GLN A 458 16.69 19.71 24.39
C GLN A 458 17.96 20.14 23.63
N GLY A 459 18.79 20.99 24.23
CA GLY A 459 19.93 21.57 23.51
C GLY A 459 19.48 22.36 22.28
N GLU A 460 20.02 22.01 21.12
CA GLU A 460 19.63 22.56 19.80
C GLU A 460 18.39 21.89 19.19
N PHE A 461 17.88 20.81 19.80
CA PHE A 461 16.71 20.09 19.30
C PHE A 461 15.40 20.70 19.82
N ALA A 462 14.44 20.90 18.91
CA ALA A 462 13.08 21.34 19.23
C ALA A 462 12.05 20.43 18.56
N SER A 463 10.98 20.10 19.27
CA SER A 463 9.84 19.32 18.76
C SER A 463 8.53 19.90 19.27
N THR A 464 7.52 19.94 18.41
CA THR A 464 6.19 20.47 18.74
C THR A 464 5.09 19.50 18.35
N ARG A 465 4.08 19.33 19.20
CA ARG A 465 2.86 18.56 18.94
C ARG A 465 1.61 19.33 19.38
N SER A 466 0.52 19.19 18.62
CA SER A 466 -0.79 19.72 19.00
C SER A 466 -1.51 18.81 20.00
N ILE A 467 -2.10 19.38 21.04
CA ILE A 467 -2.96 18.70 22.01
C ILE A 467 -4.36 19.33 21.95
N GLN A 468 -5.40 18.53 21.81
CA GLN A 468 -6.79 18.96 21.78
C GLN A 468 -7.50 18.59 23.08
N LEU A 469 -7.95 19.61 23.82
CA LEU A 469 -8.74 19.45 25.04
C LEU A 469 -10.24 19.63 24.73
N LEU A 470 -11.04 18.63 25.08
CA LEU A 470 -12.50 18.59 24.97
C LEU A 470 -13.11 18.49 26.38
N LYS A 471 -13.57 19.60 26.95
CA LYS A 471 -14.36 19.58 28.19
C LYS A 471 -15.83 19.39 27.94
#